data_AF-A0A8S1Q5U3-F1
#
_entry.id   AF-A0A8S1Q5U3-F1
#
_cell.length_a   1.000
_cell.length_b   1.000
_cell.length_c   1.000
_cell.angle_alpha   90.00
_cell.angle_beta   90.00
_cell.angle_gamma   90.00
#
_symmetry.space_group_name_H-M   'P 1'
#
loop_
_entity.id
_entity.type
_entity.pdbx_description
1 polymer ?
#
loop_
_entity_poly.entity_id
_entity_poly.type
_entity_poly.pdbx_seq_one_letter_code
_entity_poly.pdbx_strand_id
1 'polypeptide(L)'
;MKQKGKSNKCKNIQSDHQTKKDALQRIKITEDVYEILAYTTNEDNDIRLAATSQLCPCKVQEDVPEFWTRIFQLVDDPDSRIRARILHIICDGSPNRLQIEVMDALEKFNRDSDSDIRRQAHKVLAKAQKGTWNVL
;
A
#
# COMPACT_ATOMS: atom_id res chain seq x y z
N MET A 1 1.60 -65.83 -0.44
CA MET A 1 1.21 -64.54 -1.07
C MET A 1 0.23 -63.79 -0.17
N LYS A 2 0.66 -62.75 0.55
CA LYS A 2 -0.21 -61.68 1.04
C LYS A 2 0.56 -60.36 0.94
N GLN A 3 0.08 -59.47 0.08
CA GLN A 3 0.58 -58.13 -0.11
C GLN A 3 -0.14 -57.15 0.83
N LYS A 4 0.58 -56.05 1.13
CA LYS A 4 0.12 -54.67 1.36
C LYS A 4 -0.41 -54.28 2.74
N GLY A 5 0.32 -53.34 3.32
CA GLY A 5 -0.17 -52.28 4.19
C GLY A 5 0.86 -51.16 4.22
N LYS A 6 0.80 -50.27 3.22
CA LYS A 6 1.75 -49.16 3.02
C LYS A 6 1.69 -48.20 4.21
N SER A 7 2.86 -47.88 4.76
CA SER A 7 3.05 -46.83 5.77
C SER A 7 2.61 -45.48 5.20
N ASN A 8 1.56 -44.90 5.78
CA ASN A 8 1.11 -43.55 5.49
C ASN A 8 2.11 -42.55 6.08
N LYS A 9 3.04 -42.08 5.25
CA LYS A 9 3.91 -40.96 5.56
C LYS A 9 3.04 -39.69 5.51
N CYS A 10 2.60 -39.22 6.67
CA CYS A 10 1.96 -37.92 6.81
C CYS A 10 2.83 -36.86 6.13
N LYS A 11 2.30 -36.26 5.07
CA LYS A 11 2.92 -35.14 4.36
C LYS A 11 2.99 -33.99 5.36
N ASN A 12 4.21 -33.71 5.81
CA ASN A 12 4.53 -32.52 6.57
C ASN A 12 4.27 -31.32 5.64
N ILE A 13 3.11 -30.68 5.81
CA ILE A 13 2.79 -29.42 5.13
C ILE A 13 3.72 -28.40 5.78
N GLN A 14 4.86 -28.17 5.15
CA GLN A 14 5.76 -27.10 5.54
C GLN A 14 4.98 -25.80 5.38
N SER A 15 4.54 -25.23 6.50
CA SER A 15 4.09 -23.85 6.58
C SER A 15 5.27 -23.01 6.11
N ASP A 16 5.16 -22.44 4.93
CA ASP A 16 6.16 -21.58 4.32
C ASP A 16 6.21 -20.29 5.15
N HIS A 17 6.99 -20.32 6.25
CA HIS A 17 7.17 -19.16 7.11
C HIS A 17 8.13 -18.22 6.37
N GLN A 18 7.61 -17.53 5.35
CA GLN A 18 8.36 -16.50 4.65
C GLN A 18 8.84 -15.48 5.68
N THR A 19 10.16 -15.33 5.81
CA THR A 19 10.69 -14.42 6.82
C THR A 19 10.44 -12.97 6.38
N LYS A 20 10.41 -12.03 7.33
CA LYS A 20 10.34 -10.60 6.99
C LYS A 20 11.38 -10.19 5.96
N LYS A 21 12.59 -10.74 6.05
CA LYS A 21 13.68 -10.49 5.10
C LYS A 21 13.32 -10.96 3.70
N ASP A 22 12.73 -12.14 3.56
CA ASP A 22 12.33 -12.71 2.27
C ASP A 22 11.19 -11.90 1.64
N ALA A 23 10.21 -11.49 2.44
CA ALA A 23 9.13 -10.60 1.99
C ALA A 23 9.68 -9.25 1.49
N LEU A 24 10.54 -8.60 2.27
CA LEU A 24 11.18 -7.34 1.88
C LEU A 24 12.04 -7.49 0.62
N GLN A 25 12.75 -8.62 0.47
CA GLN A 25 13.53 -8.89 -0.73
C GLN A 25 12.63 -9.12 -1.95
N ARG A 26 11.50 -9.84 -1.78
CA ARG A 26 10.55 -10.09 -2.86
C ARG A 26 9.88 -8.80 -3.35
N ILE A 27 9.44 -7.94 -2.43
CA ILE A 27 8.86 -6.62 -2.75
C ILE A 27 9.81 -5.77 -3.60
N LYS A 28 11.12 -5.85 -3.36
CA LYS A 28 12.11 -5.05 -4.09
C LYS A 28 12.28 -5.45 -5.55
N ILE A 29 11.99 -6.71 -5.89
CA ILE A 29 12.31 -7.29 -7.20
C ILE A 29 11.08 -7.62 -8.04
N THR A 30 9.90 -7.76 -7.42
CA THR A 30 8.68 -8.05 -8.16
C THR A 30 8.15 -6.77 -8.81
N GLU A 31 7.67 -6.91 -10.05
CA GLU A 31 6.97 -5.86 -10.80
C GLU A 31 5.46 -6.12 -10.85
N ASP A 32 5.00 -7.26 -10.30
CA ASP A 32 3.59 -7.62 -10.25
C ASP A 32 2.87 -6.75 -9.20
N VAL A 33 2.05 -5.82 -9.68
CA VAL A 33 1.26 -4.90 -8.86
C VAL A 33 0.36 -5.67 -7.89
N TYR A 34 -0.26 -6.78 -8.29
CA TYR A 34 -1.15 -7.55 -7.42
C TYR A 34 -0.39 -8.26 -6.31
N GLU A 35 0.81 -8.76 -6.61
CA GLU A 35 1.69 -9.31 -5.59
C GLU A 35 2.12 -8.25 -4.58
N ILE A 36 2.51 -7.06 -5.06
CA ILE A 36 2.88 -5.93 -4.18
C ILE A 36 1.69 -5.51 -3.32
N LEU A 37 0.49 -5.43 -3.91
CA LEU A 37 -0.75 -5.10 -3.19
C LEU A 37 -1.01 -6.10 -2.06
N ALA A 38 -0.76 -7.40 -2.26
CA ALA A 38 -0.90 -8.40 -1.21
C ALA A 38 0.01 -8.12 0.00
N TYR A 39 1.24 -7.64 -0.20
CA TYR A 39 2.11 -7.26 0.92
C TYR A 39 1.62 -6.04 1.71
N THR A 40 0.76 -5.19 1.14
CA THR A 40 0.21 -4.04 1.85
C THR A 40 -0.78 -4.44 2.95
N THR A 41 -1.23 -5.69 3.04
CA THR A 41 -2.13 -6.18 4.10
C THR A 41 -1.38 -6.85 5.25
N ASN A 42 -0.04 -6.94 5.16
CA ASN A 42 0.78 -7.60 6.17
C ASN A 42 0.69 -6.91 7.54
N GLU A 43 0.76 -7.67 8.63
CA GLU A 43 0.73 -7.12 9.99
C GLU A 43 1.98 -6.29 10.30
N ASP A 44 3.13 -6.62 9.71
CA ASP A 44 4.38 -5.88 9.90
C ASP A 44 4.39 -4.57 9.12
N ASN A 45 4.52 -3.47 9.84
CA ASN A 45 4.49 -2.12 9.27
C ASN A 45 5.62 -1.89 8.24
N ASP A 46 6.80 -2.48 8.40
CA ASP A 46 7.90 -2.28 7.46
C ASP A 46 7.65 -3.03 6.15
N ILE A 47 6.97 -4.17 6.19
CA ILE A 47 6.53 -4.89 4.98
C ILE A 47 5.48 -4.05 4.24
N ARG A 48 4.46 -3.53 4.94
CA ARG A 48 3.47 -2.64 4.32
C ARG A 48 4.10 -1.38 3.75
N LEU A 49 5.05 -0.77 4.48
CA LEU A 49 5.76 0.43 4.04
C LEU A 49 6.62 0.17 2.80
N ALA A 50 7.31 -0.97 2.75
CA ALA A 50 8.09 -1.37 1.60
C ALA A 50 7.19 -1.57 0.37
N ALA A 51 6.06 -2.25 0.54
CA ALA A 51 5.10 -2.49 -0.53
C ALA A 51 4.49 -1.19 -1.07
N THR A 52 3.97 -0.34 -0.19
CA THR A 52 3.41 0.97 -0.57
C THR A 52 4.42 1.88 -1.26
N SER A 53 5.72 1.76 -0.94
CA SER A 53 6.78 2.52 -1.62
C SER A 53 7.08 2.03 -3.05
N GLN A 54 6.62 0.84 -3.44
CA GLN A 54 6.65 0.39 -4.83
C GLN A 54 5.40 0.83 -5.61
N LEU A 55 4.31 1.14 -4.91
CA LEU A 55 3.00 1.51 -5.45
C LEU A 55 2.86 3.01 -5.78
N CYS A 56 3.94 3.68 -6.21
CA CYS A 56 3.83 5.05 -6.72
C CYS A 56 3.16 5.05 -8.10
N PRO A 57 2.22 5.94 -8.42
CA PRO A 57 1.65 6.07 -9.76
C PRO A 57 2.72 6.29 -10.84
N CYS A 58 3.81 6.97 -10.47
CA CYS A 58 5.01 7.13 -11.29
C CYS A 58 5.66 5.81 -11.77
N LYS A 59 5.47 4.72 -11.02
CA LYS A 59 5.95 3.36 -11.32
C LYS A 59 4.88 2.48 -11.93
N VAL A 60 3.64 2.56 -11.42
CA VAL A 60 2.54 1.68 -11.85
C VAL A 60 2.06 2.04 -13.26
N GLN A 61 2.03 3.34 -13.61
CA GLN A 61 1.69 3.88 -14.95
C GLN A 61 0.36 3.40 -15.58
N GLU A 62 -0.40 2.59 -14.86
CA GLU A 62 -1.68 2.04 -15.25
C GLU A 62 -2.75 2.41 -14.22
N ASP A 63 -3.97 2.58 -14.70
CA ASP A 63 -5.12 2.90 -13.87
C ASP A 63 -5.80 1.64 -13.33
N VAL A 64 -5.23 1.07 -12.27
CA VAL A 64 -5.70 -0.18 -11.66
C VAL A 64 -6.74 0.11 -10.55
N PRO A 65 -8.01 -0.31 -10.66
CA PRO A 65 -9.04 0.00 -9.64
C PRO A 65 -8.73 -0.57 -8.25
N GLU A 66 -8.21 -1.80 -8.18
CA GLU A 66 -7.85 -2.50 -6.95
C GLU A 66 -6.72 -1.78 -6.20
N PHE A 67 -5.79 -1.20 -6.96
CA PHE A 67 -4.73 -0.37 -6.44
C PHE A 67 -5.31 0.85 -5.71
N TRP A 68 -6.17 1.63 -6.37
CA TRP A 68 -6.73 2.84 -5.75
C TRP A 68 -7.60 2.50 -4.54
N THR A 69 -8.40 1.44 -4.64
CA THR A 69 -9.19 0.91 -3.52
C THR A 69 -8.29 0.63 -2.33
N ARG A 70 -7.15 -0.02 -2.54
CA ARG A 70 -6.22 -0.33 -1.45
C ARG A 70 -5.50 0.91 -0.90
N ILE A 71 -5.08 1.83 -1.77
CA ILE A 71 -4.43 3.08 -1.37
C ILE A 71 -5.34 3.89 -0.45
N PHE A 72 -6.64 4.02 -0.76
CA PHE A 72 -7.57 4.75 0.09
C PHE A 72 -7.88 4.04 1.41
N GLN A 73 -7.84 2.71 1.47
CA GLN A 73 -7.93 1.98 2.74
C GLN A 73 -6.75 2.28 3.69
N LEU A 74 -5.57 2.56 3.14
CA LEU A 74 -4.35 2.84 3.90
C LEU A 74 -4.25 4.28 4.41
N VAL A 75 -5.22 5.15 4.07
CA VAL A 75 -5.31 6.51 4.64
C VAL A 75 -5.38 6.48 6.16
N ASP A 76 -6.03 5.46 6.72
CA ASP A 76 -6.20 5.27 8.15
C ASP A 76 -5.19 4.25 8.75
N ASP A 77 -4.07 3.95 8.07
CA ASP A 77 -3.05 3.01 8.58
C ASP A 77 -2.48 3.49 9.93
N PRO A 78 -2.27 2.61 10.93
CA PRO A 78 -1.71 3.01 12.22
C PRO A 78 -0.29 3.60 12.13
N ASP A 79 0.51 3.20 11.14
CA ASP A 79 1.88 3.70 10.97
C ASP A 79 1.91 5.02 10.18
N SER A 80 2.45 6.09 10.78
CA SER A 80 2.49 7.41 10.13
C SER A 80 3.37 7.43 8.87
N ARG A 81 4.39 6.56 8.78
CA ARG A 81 5.24 6.47 7.57
C ARG A 81 4.43 5.99 6.37
N ILE A 82 3.47 5.09 6.60
CA ILE A 82 2.56 4.60 5.56
C ILE A 82 1.58 5.70 5.19
N ARG A 83 0.92 6.35 6.16
CA ARG A 83 0.00 7.47 5.89
C ARG A 83 0.66 8.59 5.10
N ALA A 84 1.90 8.96 5.44
CA ALA A 84 2.69 9.94 4.70
C ALA A 84 2.94 9.50 3.25
N ARG A 85 3.24 8.21 3.01
CA ARG A 85 3.37 7.65 1.66
C ARG A 85 2.06 7.69 0.88
N ILE A 86 0.92 7.41 1.53
CA ILE A 86 -0.40 7.50 0.90
C ILE A 86 -0.72 8.93 0.49
N LEU A 87 -0.46 9.92 1.36
CA LEU A 87 -0.61 11.34 1.02
C LEU A 87 0.20 11.71 -0.23
N HIS A 88 1.44 11.23 -0.35
CA HIS A 88 2.23 11.40 -1.58
C HIS A 88 1.52 10.78 -2.78
N ILE A 89 1.18 9.49 -2.70
CA ILE A 89 0.61 8.73 -3.83
C ILE A 89 -0.66 9.39 -4.38
N ILE A 90 -1.57 9.81 -3.51
CA ILE A 90 -2.86 10.38 -3.94
C ILE A 90 -2.74 11.81 -4.49
N CYS A 91 -1.57 12.45 -4.33
CA CYS A 91 -1.29 13.81 -4.78
C CYS A 91 -0.18 13.88 -5.85
N ASP A 92 0.28 12.73 -6.35
CA ASP A 92 1.34 12.58 -7.36
C ASP A 92 0.79 11.95 -8.65
N GLY A 93 -0.44 12.31 -9.02
CA GLY A 93 -1.06 11.90 -10.28
C GLY A 93 -2.25 10.95 -10.15
N SER A 94 -3.10 11.09 -9.12
CA SER A 94 -4.36 10.36 -9.15
C SER A 94 -5.23 10.83 -10.33
N PRO A 95 -5.98 9.90 -10.96
CA PRO A 95 -6.97 10.23 -11.98
C PRO A 95 -8.03 11.22 -11.50
N ASN A 96 -8.49 12.08 -12.41
CA ASN A 96 -9.52 13.10 -12.11
C ASN A 96 -10.81 12.52 -11.53
N ARG A 97 -11.19 11.28 -11.89
CA ARG A 97 -12.40 10.64 -11.37
C ARG A 97 -12.35 10.40 -9.86
N LEU A 98 -11.17 10.36 -9.26
CA LEU A 98 -10.94 10.10 -7.83
C LEU A 98 -10.85 11.39 -7.02
N GLN A 99 -11.14 12.55 -7.61
CA GLN A 99 -10.96 13.84 -6.96
C GLN A 99 -11.71 13.92 -5.62
N ILE A 100 -12.92 13.36 -5.52
CA ILE A 100 -13.72 13.40 -4.29
C ILE A 100 -13.01 12.63 -3.18
N GLU A 101 -12.57 11.40 -3.47
CA GLU A 101 -11.86 10.53 -2.55
C GLU A 101 -10.52 11.14 -2.11
N VAL A 102 -9.80 11.81 -3.03
CA VAL A 102 -8.57 12.54 -2.71
C VAL A 102 -8.84 13.71 -1.76
N MET A 103 -9.90 14.49 -2.00
CA MET A 103 -10.26 15.61 -1.11
C MET A 103 -10.66 15.12 0.29
N ASP A 104 -11.44 14.04 0.37
CA ASP A 104 -11.83 13.43 1.65
C ASP A 104 -10.59 12.92 2.43
N ALA A 105 -9.66 12.26 1.75
CA ALA A 105 -8.40 11.82 2.35
C ALA A 105 -7.53 13.01 2.81
N LEU A 106 -7.45 14.08 2.02
CA LEU A 106 -6.71 15.30 2.39
C LEU A 106 -7.29 15.98 3.63
N GLU A 107 -8.61 16.04 3.77
CA GLU A 107 -9.27 16.58 4.97
C GLU A 107 -8.96 15.73 6.22
N LYS A 108 -8.88 14.40 6.08
CA LYS A 108 -8.40 13.52 7.15
C LYS A 108 -6.94 13.82 7.49
N PHE A 109 -6.04 13.85 6.49
CA PHE A 109 -4.62 14.11 6.72
C PHE A 109 -4.34 15.50 7.31
N ASN A 110 -5.16 16.50 6.99
CA ASN A 110 -5.09 17.84 7.59
C ASN A 110 -5.38 17.84 9.11
N ARG A 111 -5.91 16.73 9.64
CA ARG A 111 -6.17 16.47 11.07
C ARG A 111 -5.39 15.25 11.60
N ASP A 112 -4.42 14.73 10.86
CA ASP A 112 -3.60 13.58 11.25
C ASP A 112 -2.94 13.81 12.63
N SER A 113 -2.65 12.75 13.38
CA SER A 113 -1.85 12.85 14.61
C SER A 113 -0.40 13.32 14.36
N ASP A 114 0.16 13.02 13.19
CA ASP A 114 1.51 13.39 12.78
C ASP A 114 1.54 14.83 12.23
N SER A 115 2.38 15.69 12.79
CA SER A 115 2.44 17.11 12.43
C SER A 115 2.95 17.36 11.02
N ASP A 116 3.83 16.52 10.49
CA ASP A 116 4.38 16.69 9.16
C ASP A 116 3.35 16.32 8.09
N ILE A 117 2.57 15.27 8.33
CA ILE A 117 1.42 14.90 7.49
C ILE A 117 0.40 16.04 7.47
N ARG A 118 -0.01 16.55 8.66
CA ARG A 118 -0.94 17.70 8.74
C ARG A 118 -0.45 18.89 7.95
N ARG A 119 0.81 19.27 8.15
CA ARG A 119 1.42 20.41 7.47
C ARG A 119 1.45 20.22 5.95
N GLN A 120 1.75 19.02 5.48
CA GLN A 120 1.80 18.73 4.05
C GLN A 120 0.40 18.75 3.43
N ALA A 121 -0.58 18.10 4.05
CA ALA A 121 -1.97 18.11 3.60
C ALA A 121 -2.54 19.53 3.55
N HIS A 122 -2.26 20.36 4.56
CA HIS A 122 -2.66 21.78 4.57
C HIS A 122 -2.16 22.54 3.33
N LYS A 123 -0.90 22.33 2.94
CA LYS A 123 -0.33 22.97 1.73
C LYS A 123 -1.00 22.49 0.45
N VAL A 124 -1.31 21.20 0.35
CA VAL A 124 -2.00 20.64 -0.81
C VAL A 124 -3.41 21.21 -0.90
N LEU A 125 -4.17 21.24 0.20
CA LEU A 125 -5.52 21.82 0.23
C LEU A 125 -5.54 23.30 -0.19
N ALA A 126 -4.55 24.09 0.25
CA ALA A 126 -4.41 25.48 -0.19
C ALA A 126 -4.17 25.64 -1.71
N LYS A 127 -3.53 24.65 -2.35
CA LYS A 127 -3.37 24.59 -3.80
C LYS A 127 -4.63 24.03 -4.50
N ALA A 128 -5.32 23.08 -3.88
CA ALA A 128 -6.54 22.48 -4.40
C ALA A 128 -7.67 23.51 -4.55
N GLN A 129 -7.73 24.49 -3.64
CA GLN A 129 -8.62 25.66 -3.76
C GLN A 129 -8.40 26.48 -5.04
N LYS A 130 -7.22 26.39 -5.64
CA LYS A 130 -6.86 27.03 -6.92
C LYS A 130 -7.03 26.09 -8.12
N GLY A 131 -7.60 24.91 -7.91
CA GLY A 131 -7.84 23.89 -8.94
C GLY A 131 -6.70 22.89 -9.14
N THR A 132 -5.66 22.90 -8.30
CA THR A 132 -4.48 22.03 -8.47
C THR A 132 -4.21 21.20 -7.23
N TRP A 133 -4.34 19.88 -7.33
CA TRP A 133 -4.21 18.96 -6.19
C TRP A 133 -3.18 17.83 -6.41
N ASN A 134 -2.88 17.47 -7.66
CA ASN A 134 -1.71 16.67 -8.02
C ASN A 134 -0.45 17.56 -8.02
N VAL A 135 0.15 17.76 -6.85
CA VAL A 135 1.16 18.81 -6.61
C VAL A 135 2.32 18.35 -5.71
N LEU A 136 2.36 17.05 -5.38
CA LEU A 136 3.44 16.38 -4.67
C LEU A 136 4.21 15.51 -5.64
#